data_AF-A0A2M7UUP7-F1
#
_entry.id   AF-A0A2M7UUP7-F1
#
_cell.length_a   1.000
_cell.length_b   1.000
_cell.length_c   1.000
_cell.angle_alpha   90.00
_cell.angle_beta   90.00
_cell.angle_gamma   90.00
#
_symmetry.space_group_name_H-M   'P 1'
#
loop_
_entity.id
_entity.type
_entity.pdbx_description
1 polymer ?
#
loop_
_entity_poly.entity_id
_entity_poly.type
_entity_poly.pdbx_seq_one_letter_code
_entity_poly.pdbx_strand_id
1 'polypeptide(L)'
;MKKIWRKFKTIWGWFGEEKNHNVLTFIIALIAVILAFPYFSKQINNIQIKIDSIESSLQQLYQHYDREIITCDQIKDGAKTTDDGTLLTIYLKNKAISNSVNVWWGEMYLSPTDYSVTDNILVIHFVPQTPDVIIDSCNLIPIVAVYVENNQ
;
A
#
# COMPACT_ATOMS: atom_id res chain seq x y z
N MET A 1 -51.86 -1.51 -0.58
CA MET A 1 -52.04 -0.09 -0.15
C MET A 1 -52.58 0.10 1.28
N LYS A 2 -53.63 -0.61 1.74
CA LYS A 2 -54.20 -0.44 3.10
C LYS A 2 -53.23 -0.66 4.29
N LYS A 3 -52.23 -1.53 4.15
CA LYS A 3 -51.25 -1.85 5.22
C LYS A 3 -50.26 -0.71 5.50
N ILE A 4 -49.86 0.04 4.47
CA ILE A 4 -48.93 1.18 4.57
C ILE A 4 -49.64 2.37 5.23
N TRP A 5 -50.90 2.59 4.89
CA TRP A 5 -51.70 3.67 5.47
C TRP A 5 -51.93 3.48 6.98
N ARG A 6 -52.12 2.23 7.45
CA ARG A 6 -52.18 1.94 8.89
C ARG A 6 -50.87 2.25 9.62
N LYS A 7 -49.71 1.91 9.03
CA LYS A 7 -48.39 2.23 9.62
C LYS A 7 -48.14 3.74 9.68
N PHE A 8 -48.50 4.47 8.62
CA PHE A 8 -48.43 5.93 8.58
C PHE A 8 -49.31 6.59 9.65
N LYS A 9 -50.52 6.06 9.88
CA LYS A 9 -51.44 6.59 10.89
C LYS A 9 -50.93 6.37 12.32
N THR A 10 -50.23 5.26 12.58
CA THR A 10 -49.60 5.00 13.89
C THR A 10 -48.40 5.93 14.14
N ILE A 11 -47.58 6.20 13.11
CA ILE A 11 -46.48 7.18 13.19
C ILE A 11 -47.02 8.59 13.45
N TRP A 12 -48.10 8.99 12.75
CA TRP A 12 -48.77 10.27 12.98
C TRP A 12 -49.49 10.36 14.32
N GLY A 13 -49.98 9.24 14.87
CA GLY A 13 -50.54 9.17 16.22
C GLY A 13 -49.51 9.45 17.31
N TRP A 14 -48.27 8.96 17.13
CA TRP A 14 -47.13 9.28 18.02
C TRP A 14 -46.78 10.78 18.02
N PHE A 15 -46.93 11.46 16.89
CA PHE A 15 -46.79 12.93 16.82
C PHE A 15 -48.01 13.69 17.40
N GLY A 16 -49.13 13.00 17.65
CA GLY A 16 -50.42 13.60 17.96
C GLY A 16 -50.74 13.78 19.45
N GLU A 17 -50.09 13.05 20.36
CA GLU A 17 -50.45 13.09 21.79
C GLU A 17 -49.51 13.97 22.66
N GLU A 18 -48.30 14.30 22.18
CA GLU A 18 -47.33 15.19 22.88
C GLU A 18 -46.86 16.36 22.00
N LYS A 19 -47.83 17.07 21.40
CA LYS A 19 -47.65 17.91 20.20
C LYS A 19 -46.61 19.03 20.24
N ASN A 20 -46.14 19.49 21.40
CA ASN A 20 -45.19 20.62 21.44
C ASN A 20 -43.74 20.21 21.70
N HIS A 21 -43.45 19.27 22.61
CA HIS A 21 -42.06 18.88 22.92
C HIS A 21 -41.45 17.95 21.88
N ASN A 22 -42.22 17.00 21.34
CA ASN A 22 -41.70 16.05 20.35
C ASN A 22 -41.47 16.71 18.98
N VAL A 23 -42.33 17.67 18.61
CA VAL A 23 -42.16 18.49 17.40
C VAL A 23 -40.97 19.44 17.56
N LEU A 24 -40.83 20.09 18.71
CA LEU A 24 -39.69 20.99 18.99
C LEU A 24 -38.36 20.23 18.98
N THR A 25 -38.31 19.05 19.61
CA THR A 25 -37.11 18.18 19.60
C THR A 25 -36.72 17.77 18.19
N PHE A 26 -37.69 17.42 17.35
CA PHE A 26 -37.44 17.08 15.95
C PHE A 26 -36.89 18.26 15.14
N ILE A 27 -37.46 19.46 15.32
CA ILE A 27 -36.99 20.68 14.66
C ILE A 27 -35.56 21.03 15.11
N ILE A 28 -35.28 20.95 16.41
CA ILE A 28 -33.94 21.20 16.97
C ILE A 28 -32.92 20.19 16.42
N ALA A 29 -33.27 18.90 16.36
CA ALA A 29 -32.42 17.88 15.79
C ALA A 29 -32.14 18.14 14.29
N LEU A 30 -33.16 18.56 13.53
CA LEU A 30 -33.00 18.90 12.12
C LEU A 30 -32.08 20.12 11.91
N ILE A 31 -32.25 21.17 12.72
CA ILE A 31 -31.39 22.36 12.69
C ILE A 31 -29.95 21.97 13.06
N ALA A 32 -29.75 21.14 14.09
CA ALA A 32 -28.43 20.66 14.47
C ALA A 32 -27.73 19.88 13.34
N VAL A 33 -28.47 19.02 12.62
CA VAL A 33 -27.95 18.29 11.45
C VAL A 33 -27.59 19.26 10.31
N ILE A 34 -28.45 20.23 10.00
CA ILE A 34 -28.20 21.22 8.94
C ILE A 34 -27.00 22.10 9.27
N LEU A 35 -26.84 22.51 10.53
CA LEU A 35 -25.71 23.34 10.97
C LEU A 35 -24.40 22.56 11.08
N ALA A 36 -24.45 21.28 11.42
CA ALA A 36 -23.25 20.44 11.46
C ALA A 36 -22.80 19.97 10.07
N PHE A 37 -23.70 19.93 9.08
CA PHE A 37 -23.40 19.44 7.73
C PHE A 37 -22.28 20.23 7.01
N PRO A 38 -22.23 21.57 7.02
CA PRO A 38 -21.10 22.33 6.48
C PRO A 38 -19.76 22.00 7.14
N TYR A 39 -19.76 21.73 8.45
CA TYR A 39 -18.57 21.36 9.19
C TYR A 39 -18.06 19.97 8.77
N PHE A 40 -18.94 18.97 8.66
CA PHE A 40 -18.60 17.65 8.14
C PHE A 40 -18.18 17.69 6.67
N SER A 41 -18.86 18.48 5.84
CA SER A 41 -18.50 18.68 4.43
C SER A 41 -17.09 19.27 4.30
N LYS A 42 -16.74 20.26 5.13
CA LYS A 42 -15.38 20.84 5.17
C LYS A 42 -14.34 19.83 5.66
N GLN A 43 -14.67 19.01 6.66
CA GLN A 43 -13.80 17.94 7.14
C GLN A 43 -13.52 16.89 6.05
N ILE A 44 -14.55 16.45 5.33
CA ILE A 44 -14.42 15.48 4.24
C ILE A 44 -13.57 16.07 3.11
N ASN A 45 -13.80 17.32 2.70
CA ASN A 45 -12.97 17.97 1.69
C ASN A 45 -11.51 18.09 2.13
N ASN A 46 -11.26 18.45 3.40
CA ASN A 46 -9.90 18.51 3.94
C ASN A 46 -9.21 17.15 3.96
N ILE A 47 -9.95 16.07 4.24
CA ILE A 47 -9.43 14.70 4.20
C ILE A 47 -9.09 14.31 2.76
N GLN A 48 -9.99 14.60 1.81
CA GLN A 48 -9.76 14.32 0.39
C GLN A 48 -8.50 15.04 -0.12
N ILE A 49 -8.36 16.33 0.16
CA ILE A 49 -7.16 17.12 -0.23
C ILE A 49 -5.88 16.50 0.35
N LYS A 50 -5.91 16.00 1.58
CA LYS A 50 -4.76 15.34 2.20
C LYS A 50 -4.45 14.00 1.53
N ILE A 51 -5.46 13.22 1.16
CA ILE A 51 -5.29 11.96 0.42
C ILE A 51 -4.65 12.25 -0.93
N ASP A 52 -5.20 13.21 -1.69
CA ASP A 52 -4.67 13.60 -2.99
C ASP A 52 -3.22 14.11 -2.88
N SER A 53 -2.90 14.85 -1.81
CA SER A 53 -1.53 15.29 -1.52
C SER A 53 -0.57 14.15 -1.19
N ILE A 54 -1.03 13.12 -0.46
CA ILE A 54 -0.23 11.93 -0.16
C ILE A 54 0.00 11.13 -1.45
N GLU A 55 -1.04 10.93 -2.26
CA GLU A 55 -0.94 10.21 -3.52
C GLU A 55 0.02 10.93 -4.48
N SER A 56 -0.06 12.26 -4.58
CA SER A 56 0.87 13.05 -5.37
C SER A 56 2.31 12.96 -4.84
N SER A 57 2.50 12.99 -3.52
CA SER A 57 3.84 12.83 -2.91
C SER A 57 4.41 11.44 -3.16
N LEU A 58 3.57 10.40 -3.12
CA LEU A 58 3.97 9.03 -3.44
C LEU A 58 4.30 8.87 -4.92
N GLN A 59 3.48 9.43 -5.83
CA GLN A 59 3.77 9.41 -7.26
C GLN A 59 5.09 10.11 -7.58
N GLN A 60 5.36 11.27 -6.97
CA GLN A 60 6.64 11.95 -7.11
C GLN A 60 7.80 11.10 -6.58
N LEU A 61 7.64 10.46 -5.42
CA LEU A 61 8.66 9.58 -4.88
C LEU A 61 8.93 8.40 -5.81
N TYR A 62 7.90 7.73 -6.34
CA TYR A 62 8.06 6.61 -7.28
C TYR A 62 8.61 7.03 -8.65
N GLN A 63 8.43 8.28 -9.09
CA GLN A 63 9.07 8.77 -10.32
C GLN A 63 10.60 8.76 -10.23
N HIS A 64 11.15 8.83 -9.02
CA HIS A 64 12.59 8.77 -8.79
C HIS A 64 13.12 7.33 -8.67
N TYR A 65 12.28 6.29 -8.66
CA TYR A 65 12.74 4.91 -8.53
C TYR A 65 12.36 4.07 -9.75
N ASP A 66 13.36 3.45 -10.36
CA ASP A 66 13.16 2.43 -11.38
C ASP A 66 13.03 1.06 -10.72
N ARG A 67 11.94 0.36 -11.04
CA ARG A 67 11.74 -1.04 -10.64
C ARG A 67 12.39 -1.96 -11.66
N GLU A 68 13.41 -2.69 -11.23
CA GLU A 68 14.00 -3.78 -11.99
C GLU A 68 13.49 -5.14 -11.51
N ILE A 69 13.06 -5.98 -12.45
CA ILE A 69 12.48 -7.30 -12.24
C ILE A 69 13.52 -8.32 -12.71
N ILE A 70 14.14 -9.06 -11.78
CA ILE A 70 15.19 -10.05 -12.06
C ILE A 70 14.59 -11.42 -12.40
N THR A 71 14.92 -11.96 -13.57
CA THR A 71 14.33 -13.21 -14.05
C THR A 71 14.95 -14.45 -13.39
N CYS A 72 14.25 -15.59 -13.48
CA CYS A 72 14.77 -16.86 -12.98
C CYS A 72 16.08 -17.29 -13.66
N ASP A 73 16.27 -16.94 -14.93
CA ASP A 73 17.50 -17.24 -15.64
C ASP A 73 18.67 -16.46 -15.05
N GLN A 74 18.48 -15.16 -14.74
CA GLN A 74 19.49 -14.36 -14.03
C GLN A 74 19.79 -14.92 -12.64
N ILE A 75 18.79 -15.48 -11.94
CA ILE A 75 18.99 -16.12 -10.64
C ILE A 75 19.80 -17.42 -10.76
N LYS A 76 19.47 -18.26 -11.75
CA LYS A 76 20.19 -19.51 -12.03
C LYS A 76 21.65 -19.26 -12.38
N ASP A 77 21.90 -18.27 -13.23
CA ASP A 77 23.25 -17.92 -13.67
C ASP A 77 24.09 -17.27 -12.55
N GLY A 78 23.40 -16.57 -11.63
CA GLY A 78 24.02 -15.80 -10.55
C GLY A 78 24.26 -16.56 -9.25
N ALA A 79 23.55 -17.65 -8.99
CA ALA A 79 23.62 -18.40 -7.74
C ALA A 79 24.86 -19.31 -7.67
N LYS A 80 25.65 -19.17 -6.61
CA LYS A 80 26.88 -19.94 -6.37
C LYS A 80 27.01 -20.34 -4.91
N THR A 81 27.35 -21.59 -4.67
CA THR A 81 27.75 -22.06 -3.34
C THR A 81 29.12 -21.50 -2.96
N THR A 82 29.23 -21.06 -1.72
CA THR A 82 30.46 -20.59 -1.06
C THR A 82 30.62 -21.29 0.28
N ASP A 83 31.77 -21.15 0.92
CA ASP A 83 32.05 -21.77 2.22
C ASP A 83 31.08 -21.30 3.32
N ASP A 84 30.53 -20.09 3.20
CA ASP A 84 29.64 -19.46 4.18
C ASP A 84 28.14 -19.57 3.81
N GLY A 85 27.78 -20.24 2.72
CA GLY A 85 26.39 -20.36 2.24
C GLY A 85 26.25 -20.16 0.73
N THR A 86 25.13 -19.58 0.28
CA THR A 86 24.94 -19.27 -1.15
C THR A 86 24.97 -17.78 -1.41
N LEU A 87 25.74 -17.38 -2.41
CA LEU A 87 25.75 -16.02 -2.95
C LEU A 87 24.96 -15.99 -4.25
N LEU A 88 24.11 -14.97 -4.40
CA LEU A 88 23.42 -14.67 -5.64
C LEU A 88 23.95 -13.34 -6.18
N THR A 89 24.67 -13.39 -7.30
CA THR A 89 25.20 -12.20 -7.97
C THR A 89 24.33 -11.83 -9.17
N ILE A 90 23.80 -10.62 -9.18
CA ILE A 90 22.90 -10.11 -10.21
C ILE A 90 23.46 -8.80 -10.76
N TYR A 91 23.53 -8.68 -12.08
CA TYR A 91 23.87 -7.44 -12.76
C TYR A 91 22.60 -6.64 -13.02
N LEU A 92 22.50 -5.47 -12.37
CA LEU A 92 21.45 -4.49 -12.56
C LEU A 92 21.66 -3.75 -13.88
N LYS A 93 20.56 -3.32 -14.51
CA LYS A 93 20.58 -2.51 -15.73
C LYS A 93 21.18 -1.13 -15.49
N ASN A 94 20.88 -0.55 -14.35
CA ASN A 94 21.31 0.79 -13.96
C ASN A 94 22.36 0.72 -12.85
N LYS A 95 23.26 1.72 -12.84
CA LYS A 95 24.17 1.91 -11.70
C LYS A 95 23.35 2.32 -10.48
N ALA A 96 23.51 1.58 -9.40
CA ALA A 96 22.88 1.88 -8.15
C ALA A 96 23.49 3.11 -7.47
N ILE A 97 22.64 3.97 -6.94
CA ILE A 97 23.05 5.01 -6.00
C ILE A 97 23.21 4.37 -4.62
N SER A 98 24.28 4.71 -3.91
CA SER A 98 24.54 4.20 -2.56
C SER A 98 23.34 4.44 -1.65
N ASN A 99 22.91 3.41 -0.90
CA ASN A 99 21.76 3.42 0.02
C ASN A 99 20.38 3.68 -0.62
N SER A 100 20.27 3.72 -1.95
CA SER A 100 18.97 3.88 -2.64
C SER A 100 18.28 2.56 -2.96
N VAL A 101 19.04 1.46 -2.89
CA VAL A 101 18.58 0.15 -3.34
C VAL A 101 17.72 -0.50 -2.29
N ASN A 102 16.54 -0.96 -2.71
CA ASN A 102 15.65 -1.78 -1.90
C ASN A 102 15.40 -3.09 -2.64
N VAL A 103 15.67 -4.22 -1.98
CA VAL A 103 15.57 -5.55 -2.58
C VAL A 103 14.42 -6.34 -1.94
N TRP A 104 13.55 -6.88 -2.79
CA TRP A 104 12.42 -7.69 -2.39
C TRP A 104 12.53 -9.07 -2.99
N TRP A 105 12.36 -10.11 -2.17
CA TRP A 105 12.25 -11.51 -2.59
C TRP A 105 10.79 -11.96 -2.42
N GLY A 106 10.01 -11.93 -3.50
CA GLY A 106 8.57 -12.12 -3.39
C GLY A 106 7.92 -11.03 -2.54
N GLU A 107 7.25 -11.44 -1.47
CA GLU A 107 6.61 -10.54 -0.50
C GLU A 107 7.54 -10.13 0.66
N MET A 108 8.78 -10.62 0.68
CA MET A 108 9.74 -10.37 1.74
C MET A 108 10.72 -9.26 1.36
N TYR A 109 10.83 -8.23 2.19
CA TYR A 109 11.91 -7.24 2.10
C TYR A 109 13.21 -7.84 2.67
N LEU A 110 14.30 -7.78 1.89
CA LEU A 110 15.62 -8.20 2.37
C LEU A 110 16.27 -7.06 3.17
N SER A 111 16.89 -7.38 4.31
CA SER A 111 17.62 -6.40 5.08
C SER A 111 18.86 -5.94 4.31
N PRO A 112 19.29 -4.66 4.40
CA PRO A 112 20.57 -4.20 3.85
C PRO A 112 21.81 -4.94 4.42
N THR A 113 21.65 -5.76 5.47
CA THR A 113 22.69 -6.68 5.96
C THR A 113 22.83 -7.93 5.11
N ASP A 114 21.80 -8.29 4.36
CA ASP A 114 21.68 -9.54 3.62
C ASP A 114 22.04 -9.36 2.15
N TYR A 115 22.32 -8.13 1.71
CA TYR A 115 22.80 -7.85 0.38
C TYR A 115 23.76 -6.66 0.37
N SER A 116 24.62 -6.64 -0.65
CA SER A 116 25.48 -5.51 -0.96
C SER A 116 25.29 -5.09 -2.41
N VAL A 117 25.44 -3.80 -2.68
CA VAL A 117 25.38 -3.26 -4.03
C VAL A 117 26.60 -2.42 -4.30
N THR A 118 27.36 -2.80 -5.32
CA THR A 118 28.54 -2.05 -5.79
C THR A 118 28.39 -1.78 -7.27
N ASP A 119 28.43 -0.51 -7.65
CA ASP A 119 28.12 -0.04 -9.00
C ASP A 119 26.78 -0.57 -9.52
N ASN A 120 26.77 -1.52 -10.45
CA ASN A 120 25.57 -2.16 -10.98
C ASN A 120 25.48 -3.65 -10.59
N ILE A 121 26.21 -4.07 -9.57
CA ILE A 121 26.26 -5.46 -9.13
C ILE A 121 25.58 -5.57 -7.77
N LEU A 122 24.47 -6.32 -7.73
CA LEU A 122 23.78 -6.73 -6.51
C LEU A 122 24.28 -8.11 -6.11
N VAL A 123 24.74 -8.26 -4.87
CA VAL A 123 25.10 -9.54 -4.27
C VAL A 123 24.19 -9.79 -3.08
N ILE A 124 23.41 -10.86 -3.11
CA ILE A 124 22.55 -11.28 -2.01
C ILE A 124 23.19 -12.50 -1.32
N HIS A 125 23.23 -12.45 0.02
CA HIS A 125 23.81 -13.48 0.88
C HIS A 125 22.68 -14.30 1.51
N PHE A 126 22.64 -15.61 1.20
CA PHE A 126 21.69 -16.54 1.80
C PHE A 126 22.40 -17.51 2.74
N VAL A 127 22.05 -17.46 4.02
CA VAL A 127 22.56 -18.34 5.07
C VAL A 127 21.55 -19.47 5.34
N PRO A 128 21.99 -20.73 5.56
CA PRO A 128 22.66 -21.61 4.62
C PRO A 128 21.61 -22.32 3.74
N GLN A 129 21.33 -21.77 2.55
CA GLN A 129 20.49 -22.45 1.56
C GLN A 129 21.35 -22.97 0.43
N THR A 130 21.02 -24.12 -0.14
CA THR A 130 21.68 -24.58 -1.38
C THR A 130 21.17 -23.77 -2.57
N PRO A 131 21.98 -23.56 -3.63
CA PRO A 131 21.54 -22.84 -4.82
C PRO A 131 20.24 -23.40 -5.42
N ASP A 132 20.05 -24.71 -5.36
CA ASP A 132 18.85 -25.39 -5.87
C ASP A 132 17.56 -24.90 -5.21
N VAL A 133 17.58 -24.62 -3.89
CA VAL A 133 16.41 -24.10 -3.16
C VAL A 133 16.05 -22.69 -3.64
N ILE A 134 17.07 -21.87 -3.89
CA ILE A 134 16.91 -20.50 -4.38
C ILE A 134 16.35 -20.53 -5.81
N ILE A 135 16.89 -21.39 -6.66
CA ILE A 135 16.45 -21.58 -8.06
C ILE A 135 15.01 -22.09 -8.11
N ASP A 136 14.67 -23.10 -7.32
CA ASP A 136 13.32 -23.68 -7.27
C ASP A 136 12.28 -22.67 -6.79
N SER A 137 12.65 -21.80 -5.84
CA SER A 137 11.75 -20.76 -5.34
C SER A 137 11.33 -19.74 -6.41
N CYS A 138 12.14 -19.55 -7.47
CA CYS A 138 11.79 -18.67 -8.57
C CYS A 138 10.60 -19.17 -9.40
N ASN A 139 10.37 -20.49 -9.42
CA ASN A 139 9.21 -21.07 -10.10
C ASN A 139 7.90 -20.93 -9.28
N LEU A 140 8.01 -20.56 -7.99
CA LEU A 140 6.90 -20.54 -7.03
C LEU A 140 6.48 -19.13 -6.61
N ILE A 141 7.41 -18.17 -6.55
CA ILE A 141 7.20 -16.81 -6.04
C ILE A 141 7.90 -15.82 -6.99
N PRO A 142 7.32 -14.65 -7.28
CA PRO A 142 7.88 -13.78 -8.31
C PRO A 142 9.17 -13.12 -7.83
N ILE A 143 10.21 -13.31 -8.64
CA ILE A 143 11.14 -12.31 -9.15
C ILE A 143 11.63 -11.27 -8.13
N VAL A 144 12.96 -11.23 -7.93
CA VAL A 144 13.61 -10.16 -7.18
C VAL A 144 13.28 -8.81 -7.80
N ALA A 145 12.64 -7.93 -7.03
CA ALA A 145 12.39 -6.56 -7.42
C ALA A 145 13.43 -5.67 -6.75
N VAL A 146 14.11 -4.87 -7.56
CA VAL A 146 15.13 -3.92 -7.12
C VAL A 146 14.65 -2.52 -7.46
N TYR A 147 14.55 -1.63 -6.47
CA TYR A 147 14.29 -0.22 -6.71
C TYR A 147 15.60 0.55 -6.73
N VAL A 148 15.90 1.22 -7.83
CA VAL A 148 17.13 2.02 -7.99
C VAL A 148 16.74 3.46 -8.23
N GLU A 149 17.37 4.39 -7.51
CA GLU A 149 17.13 5.81 -7.74
C GLU A 149 17.63 6.24 -9.14
N ASN A 150 16.77 6.91 -9.90
CA ASN A 150 16.98 7.28 -11.29
C ASN A 150 17.82 8.57 -11.35
N ASN A 151 19.00 8.50 -11.98
CA ASN A 151 19.97 9.60 -12.09
C ASN A 151 19.61 10.61 -13.21
N GLN A 152 18.34 11.04 -13.30
CA GLN A 152 17.97 12.09 -14.26
C GLN A 152 18.57 13.45 -13.88
#